data_AF-C7R9U7-F1
#
_entry.id   AF-C7R9U7-F1
#
_cell.length_a   1.000
_cell.length_b   1.000
_cell.length_c   1.000
_cell.angle_alpha   90.00
_cell.angle_beta   90.00
_cell.angle_gamma   90.00
#
_symmetry.space_group_name_H-M   'P 1'
#
loop_
_entity.id
_entity.type
_entity.pdbx_description
1 polymer ?
#
loop_
_entity_poly.entity_id
_entity_poly.type
_entity_poly.pdbx_seq_one_letter_code
_entity_poly.pdbx_strand_id
1 'polypeptide(L)'
;MSQSLKIAFAKELNQGKLLFYKGNLDLSFYHFERAHILSQPFYGRHVKSHWWMLRVGINRLDLRETAGQIIRIIGSAGSLIGKYPIGNTGGANVSPFKPMPIPEDLKVYFN
;
A
#
# COMPACT_ATOMS: atom_id res chain seq x y z
N MET A 1 9.43 -6.49 -12.17
CA MET A 1 9.24 -7.01 -10.78
C MET A 1 9.95 -8.36 -10.69
N SER A 2 10.96 -8.47 -9.82
CA SER A 2 11.63 -9.75 -9.57
C SER A 2 10.65 -10.78 -8.98
N GLN A 3 11.01 -12.06 -9.04
CA GLN A 3 10.18 -13.11 -8.48
C GLN A 3 10.04 -13.01 -6.96
N SER A 4 11.14 -12.66 -6.25
CA SER A 4 11.13 -12.43 -4.80
C SER A 4 10.17 -11.31 -4.40
N LEU A 5 10.20 -10.19 -5.13
CA LEU A 5 9.30 -9.06 -4.88
C LEU A 5 7.83 -9.43 -5.14
N LYS A 6 7.54 -10.24 -6.19
CA LYS A 6 6.18 -10.76 -6.46
C LYS A 6 5.64 -11.57 -5.29
N ILE A 7 6.47 -12.46 -4.74
CA ILE A 7 6.13 -13.32 -3.61
C ILE A 7 5.90 -12.46 -2.35
N ALA A 8 6.80 -11.52 -2.05
CA ALA A 8 6.67 -10.62 -0.92
C ALA A 8 5.38 -9.79 -0.97
N PHE A 9 5.08 -9.18 -2.13
CA PHE A 9 3.83 -8.45 -2.33
C PHE A 9 2.60 -9.34 -2.11
N ALA A 10 2.60 -10.54 -2.69
CA ALA A 10 1.47 -11.46 -2.56
C ALA A 10 1.28 -11.91 -1.09
N LYS A 11 2.37 -12.13 -0.36
CA LYS A 11 2.36 -12.47 1.08
C LYS A 11 1.70 -11.36 1.89
N GLU A 12 2.18 -10.12 1.78
CA GLU A 12 1.62 -8.98 2.50
C GLU A 12 0.15 -8.76 2.14
N LEU A 13 -0.18 -8.75 0.84
CA LEU A 13 -1.55 -8.55 0.39
C LEU A 13 -2.51 -9.64 0.91
N ASN A 14 -2.11 -10.91 0.86
CA ASN A 14 -2.97 -12.01 1.31
C ASN A 14 -3.13 -12.03 2.83
N GLN A 15 -2.06 -11.72 3.58
CA GLN A 15 -2.14 -11.57 5.03
C GLN A 15 -3.08 -10.42 5.43
N GLY A 16 -2.95 -9.27 4.75
CA GLY A 16 -3.84 -8.13 4.94
C GLY A 16 -5.30 -8.47 4.69
N LYS A 17 -5.61 -9.22 3.62
CA LYS A 17 -6.97 -9.71 3.34
C LYS A 17 -7.49 -10.67 4.41
N LEU A 18 -6.67 -11.61 4.86
CA LEU A 18 -7.06 -12.57 5.89
C LEU A 18 -7.48 -11.82 7.17
N LEU A 19 -6.69 -10.84 7.58
CA LEU A 19 -6.97 -10.01 8.76
C LEU A 19 -8.20 -9.11 8.56
N PHE A 20 -8.37 -8.56 7.36
CA PHE A 20 -9.56 -7.80 6.98
C PHE A 20 -10.84 -8.60 7.20
N TYR A 21 -10.89 -9.83 6.67
CA TYR A 21 -12.07 -10.70 6.81
C TYR A 21 -12.26 -11.23 8.24
N LYS A 22 -11.23 -11.20 9.08
CA LYS A 22 -11.31 -11.48 10.53
C LYS A 22 -11.72 -10.25 11.36
N GLY A 23 -11.95 -9.10 10.73
CA GLY A 23 -12.27 -7.84 11.42
C GLY A 23 -11.08 -7.15 12.09
N ASN A 24 -9.86 -7.65 11.94
CA ASN A 24 -8.67 -7.02 12.48
C ASN A 24 -8.14 -5.97 11.50
N LEU A 25 -8.83 -4.83 11.45
CA LEU A 25 -8.60 -3.77 10.47
C LEU A 25 -7.24 -3.09 10.64
N ASP A 26 -6.73 -2.96 11.87
CA ASP A 26 -5.42 -2.36 12.19
C ASP A 26 -4.26 -3.16 11.64
N LEU A 27 -4.21 -4.45 11.94
CA LEU A 27 -3.19 -5.32 11.36
C LEU A 27 -3.38 -5.48 9.84
N SER A 28 -4.63 -5.50 9.37
CA SER A 28 -4.91 -5.53 7.92
C SER A 28 -4.30 -4.33 7.19
N PHE A 29 -4.50 -3.13 7.73
CA PHE A 29 -3.96 -1.89 7.15
C PHE A 29 -2.44 -1.90 7.12
N TYR A 30 -1.80 -2.32 8.22
CA TYR A 30 -0.34 -2.47 8.30
C TYR A 30 0.23 -3.34 7.15
N HIS A 31 -0.42 -4.47 6.86
CA HIS A 31 -0.02 -5.32 5.74
C HIS A 31 -0.27 -4.67 4.37
N PHE A 32 -1.32 -3.86 4.22
CA PHE A 32 -1.55 -3.13 2.99
C PHE A 32 -0.58 -1.96 2.79
N GLU A 33 -0.11 -1.30 3.85
CA GLU A 33 0.97 -0.31 3.77
C GLU A 33 2.27 -0.93 3.24
N ARG A 34 2.57 -2.15 3.68
CA ARG A 34 3.75 -2.89 3.24
C ARG A 34 3.60 -3.39 1.80
N ALA A 35 2.42 -3.91 1.44
CA ALA A 35 2.09 -4.24 0.06
C ALA A 35 2.19 -3.01 -0.85
N HIS A 36 1.75 -1.85 -0.38
CA HIS A 36 1.87 -0.57 -1.06
C HIS A 36 3.35 -0.24 -1.33
N ILE A 37 4.23 -0.25 -0.32
CA ILE A 37 5.68 -0.01 -0.47
C ILE A 37 6.30 -0.94 -1.53
N LEU A 38 6.02 -2.25 -1.46
CA LEU A 38 6.55 -3.25 -2.41
C LEU A 38 6.02 -3.06 -3.85
N SER A 39 4.91 -2.35 -4.01
CA SER A 39 4.20 -2.21 -5.27
C SER A 39 4.35 -0.84 -5.94
N GLN A 40 4.97 0.15 -5.29
CA GLN A 40 5.05 1.53 -5.80
C GLN A 40 5.54 1.66 -7.26
N PRO A 41 6.53 0.86 -7.74
CA PRO A 41 6.95 0.91 -9.14
C PRO A 41 5.98 0.24 -10.12
N PHE A 42 4.96 -0.48 -9.65
CA PHE A 42 4.08 -1.36 -10.44
C PHE A 42 2.63 -0.91 -10.35
N TYR A 43 2.22 -0.01 -11.23
CA TYR A 43 0.89 0.63 -11.25
C TYR A 43 -0.29 -0.28 -10.84
N GLY A 44 -0.51 -1.41 -11.53
CA GLY A 44 -1.65 -2.28 -11.21
C GLY A 44 -1.61 -2.88 -9.80
N ARG A 45 -0.42 -3.15 -9.24
CA ARG A 45 -0.26 -3.62 -7.86
C ARG A 45 -0.37 -2.47 -6.86
N HIS A 46 0.11 -1.29 -7.23
CA HIS A 46 -0.01 -0.07 -6.45
C HIS A 46 -1.47 0.33 -6.23
N VAL A 47 -2.26 0.40 -7.31
CA VAL A 47 -3.71 0.62 -7.26
C VAL A 47 -4.39 -0.46 -6.41
N LYS A 48 -3.97 -1.72 -6.54
CA LYS A 48 -4.54 -2.82 -5.76
C LYS A 48 -4.32 -2.64 -4.26
N SER A 49 -3.14 -2.17 -3.84
CA SER A 49 -2.87 -1.84 -2.43
C SER A 49 -3.79 -0.73 -1.94
N HIS A 50 -3.89 0.38 -2.67
CA HIS A 50 -4.80 1.48 -2.35
C HIS A 50 -6.27 1.05 -2.30
N TRP A 51 -6.71 0.17 -3.20
CA TRP A 51 -8.05 -0.38 -3.18
C TRP A 51 -8.36 -1.11 -1.87
N TRP A 52 -7.41 -1.89 -1.35
CA TRP A 52 -7.60 -2.57 -0.08
C TRP A 52 -7.52 -1.63 1.13
N MET A 53 -6.65 -0.61 1.08
CA MET A 53 -6.63 0.45 2.09
C MET A 53 -7.95 1.25 2.11
N LEU A 54 -8.54 1.53 0.94
CA LEU A 54 -9.86 2.16 0.80
C LEU A 54 -10.94 1.31 1.48
N ARG A 55 -10.93 -0.01 1.25
CA ARG A 55 -11.87 -0.92 1.91
C ARG A 55 -11.73 -0.89 3.42
N VAL A 56 -10.51 -0.80 3.95
CA VAL A 56 -10.28 -0.63 5.40
C VAL A 56 -10.87 0.70 5.88
N GLY A 57 -10.61 1.81 5.19
CA GLY A 57 -11.19 3.12 5.52
C GLY A 57 -12.72 3.08 5.61
N ILE A 58 -13.37 2.47 4.63
CA ILE A 58 -14.84 2.29 4.61
C ILE A 58 -15.30 1.45 5.81
N ASN A 59 -14.62 0.35 6.13
CA ASN A 59 -15.02 -0.54 7.24
C ASN A 59 -14.79 0.08 8.62
N ARG A 60 -13.81 0.99 8.74
CA ARG A 60 -13.59 1.79 9.96
C ARG A 60 -14.51 3.01 10.08
N LEU A 61 -15.31 3.31 9.05
CA LEU A 61 -16.00 4.60 8.92
C LEU A 61 -15.03 5.80 8.98
N ASP A 62 -13.79 5.59 8.55
CA ASP A 62 -12.76 6.64 8.49
C ASP A 62 -12.88 7.39 7.16
N LEU A 63 -13.58 8.53 7.20
CA LEU A 63 -13.82 9.37 6.03
C LEU A 63 -12.53 10.00 5.49
N ARG A 64 -11.58 10.32 6.37
CA ARG A 64 -10.28 10.89 5.95
C ARG A 64 -9.49 9.87 5.16
N GLU A 65 -9.42 8.64 5.65
CA GLU A 65 -8.75 7.55 4.96
C GLU A 65 -9.46 7.21 3.64
N THR A 66 -10.79 7.12 3.66
CA THR A 66 -11.61 6.84 2.47
C THR A 66 -11.37 7.87 1.36
N ALA A 67 -11.47 9.16 1.66
CA ALA A 67 -11.21 10.23 0.68
C ALA A 67 -9.75 10.25 0.22
N GLY A 68 -8.81 10.06 1.15
CA GLY A 68 -7.38 10.01 0.86
C GLY A 68 -7.02 8.88 -0.11
N GLN A 69 -7.61 7.70 0.05
CA GLN A 69 -7.36 6.56 -0.84
C GLN A 69 -7.95 6.76 -2.23
N ILE A 70 -9.12 7.40 -2.37
CA ILE A 70 -9.68 7.75 -3.69
C ILE A 70 -8.71 8.66 -4.45
N ILE A 71 -8.20 9.71 -3.81
CA ILE A 71 -7.23 10.62 -4.41
C ILE A 71 -5.94 9.88 -4.78
N ARG A 72 -5.44 9.01 -3.89
CA ARG A 72 -4.20 8.25 -4.12
C ARG A 72 -4.33 7.20 -5.22
N ILE A 73 -5.51 6.60 -5.42
CA ILE A 73 -5.76 5.73 -6.58
C ILE A 73 -5.53 6.50 -7.88
N ILE A 74 -6.06 7.74 -8.00
CA ILE A 74 -5.83 8.59 -9.17
C ILE A 74 -4.33 8.97 -9.27
N GLY A 75 -3.74 9.39 -8.15
CA GLY A 75 -2.32 9.79 -8.09
C GLY A 75 -1.33 8.67 -8.38
N SER A 76 -1.73 7.40 -8.23
CA SER A 76 -0.88 6.22 -8.50
C SER A 76 -0.46 6.11 -9.97
N ALA A 77 -1.08 6.86 -10.89
CA ALA A 77 -0.63 7.00 -12.27
C ALA A 77 0.85 7.46 -12.37
N GLY A 78 1.38 8.14 -11.35
CA GLY A 78 2.81 8.48 -11.25
C GLY A 78 3.74 7.27 -11.36
N SER A 79 3.30 6.07 -10.95
CA SER A 79 4.05 4.82 -11.11
C SER A 79 4.36 4.48 -12.57
N LEU A 80 3.48 4.85 -13.51
CA LEU A 80 3.68 4.58 -14.94
C LEU A 80 4.87 5.33 -15.52
N ILE A 81 5.21 6.48 -14.92
CA ILE A 81 6.35 7.33 -15.32
C ILE A 81 7.50 7.27 -14.32
N GLY A 82 7.49 6.29 -13.41
CA GLY A 82 8.55 6.09 -12.41
C GLY A 82 8.61 7.16 -11.31
N LYS A 83 7.55 7.97 -11.12
CA LYS A 83 7.49 9.01 -10.09
C LYS A 83 6.61 8.58 -8.92
N TYR A 84 7.24 8.21 -7.82
CA TYR A 84 6.56 7.83 -6.59
C TYR A 84 7.46 8.09 -5.37
N PRO A 85 6.87 8.40 -4.19
CA PRO A 85 7.63 8.66 -2.97
C PRO A 85 8.13 7.35 -2.34
N ILE A 86 9.37 6.97 -2.59
CA ILE A 86 9.96 5.71 -2.11
C ILE A 86 9.68 5.52 -0.60
N GLY A 87 9.16 4.34 -0.24
CA GLY A 87 8.91 3.91 1.14
C GLY A 87 7.69 4.55 1.81
N ASN A 88 6.97 5.45 1.15
CA ASN A 88 5.71 5.99 1.67
C ASN A 88 4.73 4.85 1.99
N THR A 89 4.06 4.90 3.13
CA THR A 89 3.16 3.81 3.56
C THR A 89 1.79 3.86 2.87
N GLY A 90 1.42 5.01 2.29
CA GLY A 90 0.18 5.14 1.51
C GLY A 90 -1.02 5.65 2.30
N GLY A 91 -0.96 5.75 3.63
CA GLY A 91 -2.08 6.21 4.47
C GLY A 91 -2.43 7.70 4.29
N ALA A 92 -3.67 8.09 4.59
CA ALA A 92 -4.12 9.49 4.52
C ALA A 92 -3.63 10.34 5.70
N ASN A 93 -2.98 9.72 6.69
CA ASN A 93 -2.27 10.37 7.79
C ASN A 93 -0.88 10.92 7.39
N VAL A 94 -0.35 10.51 6.23
CA VAL A 94 0.95 11.00 5.71
C VAL A 94 0.79 11.71 4.38
N SER A 95 1.68 12.65 4.08
CA SER A 95 1.70 13.35 2.78
C SER A 95 1.95 12.35 1.63
N PRO A 96 1.25 12.47 0.49
CA PRO A 96 1.44 11.62 -0.68
C PRO A 96 2.75 11.90 -1.44
N PHE A 97 3.49 12.95 -1.08
CA PHE A 97 4.78 13.29 -1.69
C PHE A 97 5.97 13.03 -0.77
N LYS A 98 5.73 12.57 0.47
CA LYS A 98 6.78 12.37 1.48
C LYS A 98 7.50 11.04 1.27
N PRO A 99 8.79 11.01 0.89
CA PRO A 99 9.59 9.80 0.95
C PRO A 99 9.74 9.37 2.42
N MET A 100 9.83 8.07 2.65
CA MET A 100 9.95 7.50 3.99
C MET A 100 10.96 6.34 3.98
N PRO A 101 11.60 6.02 5.11
CA PRO A 101 12.47 4.86 5.19
C PRO A 101 11.71 3.57 4.84
N ILE A 102 12.30 2.73 3.98
CA ILE A 102 11.78 1.38 3.73
C ILE A 102 12.00 0.54 4.99
N PRO A 103 10.99 -0.20 5.50
CA PRO A 103 11.16 -1.14 6.60
C PRO A 103 12.32 -2.11 6.35
N GLU A 104 13.13 -2.38 7.39
CA GLU A 104 14.39 -3.12 7.25
C GLU A 104 14.21 -4.46 6.54
N ASP A 105 13.14 -5.18 6.89
CA ASP A 105 12.81 -6.49 6.34
C ASP A 105 12.31 -6.46 4.87
N LEU A 106 11.99 -5.27 4.35
CA LEU A 106 11.61 -5.07 2.95
C LEU A 106 12.78 -4.60 2.08
N LYS A 107 13.86 -4.06 2.66
CA LYS A 107 15.01 -3.53 1.89
C LYS A 107 15.62 -4.56 0.95
N VAL A 108 15.65 -5.83 1.34
CA VAL A 108 16.10 -6.97 0.53
C VAL A 108 15.42 -7.08 -0.85
N TYR A 109 14.25 -6.46 -1.05
CA TYR A 109 13.55 -6.48 -2.34
C TYR A 109 13.84 -5.25 -3.22
N PHE A 110 14.59 -4.28 -2.72
CA PHE A 110 15.00 -3.07 -3.42
C PHE A 110 16.53 -3.12 -3.60
N ASN A 111 16.97 -3.26 -4.84
CA ASN A 111 18.39 -3.21 -5.22
C ASN A 111 18.80 -1.79 -5.54
#